data_AF-A0A933B519-F1
#
_entry.id   AF-A0A933B519-F1
#
_cell.length_a   1.000
_cell.length_b   1.000
_cell.length_c   1.000
_cell.angle_alpha   90.00
_cell.angle_beta   90.00
_cell.angle_gamma   90.00
#
_symmetry.space_group_name_H-M   'P 1'
#
loop_
_entity.id
_entity.type
_entity.pdbx_description
1 polymer ?
#
loop_
_entity_poly.entity_id
_entity_poly.type
_entity_poly.pdbx_seq_one_letter_code
_entity_poly.pdbx_strand_id
1 'polypeptide(L)' 'LPRAVLAVQPSNDDSAAIETLIPFIKAQRPLHGQATAYVCENYLCNLPTTDLTKLTELLDAVQ' A
#
# COMPACT_ATOMS: atom_id res chain seq x y z
N LEU A 1 -1.80 -14.51 2.45
CA LEU A 1 -2.76 -13.54 3.03
C LEU A 1 -4.14 -14.16 3.21
N PRO A 2 -4.46 -14.71 4.38
CA PRO A 2 -5.81 -14.68 4.92
C PRO A 2 -6.00 -13.41 5.77
N ARG A 3 -7.19 -12.79 5.74
CA ARG A 3 -7.60 -11.64 6.59
C ARG A 3 -6.91 -10.28 6.33
N ALA A 4 -6.36 -10.06 5.13
CA ALA A 4 -5.88 -8.74 4.71
C ALA A 4 -6.67 -8.22 3.51
N VAL A 5 -6.81 -6.90 3.39
CA VAL A 5 -7.38 -6.24 2.21
C VAL A 5 -6.24 -5.65 1.39
N LEU A 6 -6.15 -6.04 0.11
CA LEU A 6 -5.23 -5.44 -0.84
C LEU A 6 -5.95 -4.37 -1.65
N ALA A 7 -5.46 -3.14 -1.58
CA ALA A 7 -5.87 -2.04 -2.43
C ALA A 7 -4.69 -1.62 -3.33
N VAL A 8 -4.98 -1.33 -4.60
CA VAL A 8 -3.99 -0.85 -5.56
C VAL A 8 -4.36 0.57 -5.94
N GLN A 9 -3.40 1.49 -5.79
CA GLN A 9 -3.49 2.84 -6.32
C GLN A 9 -2.78 2.90 -7.67
N PRO A 10 -3.53 2.98 -8.79
CA PRO A 10 -2.93 3.17 -10.10
C PRO A 10 -2.19 4.51 -10.18
N SER A 11 -1.11 4.55 -10.95
CA SER A 11 -0.39 5.80 -11.25
C SER A 11 -0.88 6.49 -12.54
N ASN A 12 -2.01 6.02 -13.09
CA ASN A 12 -2.63 6.51 -14.32
C ASN A 12 -3.99 7.19 -14.01
N ASP A 13 -4.73 7.50 -15.06
CA ASP A 13 -6.03 8.18 -14.99
C ASP A 13 -7.11 7.38 -14.22
N ASP A 14 -6.89 6.08 -13.97
CA ASP A 14 -7.83 5.22 -13.24
C ASP A 14 -7.81 5.45 -11.71
N SER A 15 -6.89 6.28 -11.21
CA SER A 15 -6.76 6.56 -9.77
C SER A 15 -8.00 7.21 -9.13
N ALA A 16 -8.81 7.95 -9.89
CA ALA A 16 -9.97 8.67 -9.35
C ALA A 16 -11.02 7.74 -8.71
N ALA A 17 -11.21 6.54 -9.26
CA ALA A 17 -12.19 5.59 -8.76
C ALA A 17 -11.80 5.04 -7.38
N ILE A 18 -10.55 4.60 -7.22
CA ILE A 18 -10.06 4.06 -5.95
C ILE A 18 -9.87 5.16 -4.90
N GLU A 19 -9.45 6.36 -5.31
CA GLU A 19 -9.35 7.53 -4.43
C GLU A 19 -10.70 7.98 -3.86
N THR A 20 -11.80 7.69 -4.56
CA THR A 20 -13.16 7.96 -4.07
C THR A 20 -13.58 6.91 -3.03
N LEU A 21 -13.26 5.63 -3.27
CA LEU A 21 -13.60 4.53 -2.36
C LEU A 21 -12.73 4.50 -1.10
N ILE A 22 -11.45 4.85 -1.23
CA ILE A 22 -10.43 4.78 -0.18
C ILE A 22 -9.67 6.12 -0.14
N PRO A 23 -10.23 7.19 0.46
CA PRO A 23 -9.66 8.53 0.35
C PRO A 23 -8.21 8.68 0.83
N PHE A 24 -7.80 7.88 1.82
CA PHE A 24 -6.44 7.90 2.34
C PHE A 24 -5.39 7.36 1.35
N ILE A 25 -5.81 6.62 0.32
CA ILE A 25 -4.94 6.04 -0.72
C ILE A 25 -4.21 7.10 -1.55
N LYS A 26 -4.70 8.34 -1.54
CA LYS A 26 -4.09 9.51 -2.20
C LYS A 26 -2.64 9.76 -1.77
N ALA A 27 -2.33 9.43 -0.51
CA ALA A 27 -1.00 9.61 0.07
C ALA A 27 -0.06 8.41 -0.21
N GLN A 28 -0.59 7.25 -0.62
CA GLN A 28 0.19 6.05 -0.93
C GLN A 28 0.71 6.10 -2.37
N ARG A 29 1.66 7.01 -2.61
CA ARG A 29 2.25 7.25 -3.94
C ARG A 29 3.49 6.37 -4.18
N PRO A 30 3.87 6.13 -5.45
CA PRO A 30 5.17 5.55 -5.78
C PRO A 30 6.33 6.36 -5.19
N LEU A 31 7.30 5.68 -4.58
CA LEU A 31 8.57 6.27 -4.16
C LEU A 31 9.59 6.14 -5.29
N HIS A 32 10.22 7.27 -5.65
CA HIS A 32 11.21 7.32 -6.73
C HIS A 32 10.71 6.73 -8.07
N GLY A 33 9.40 6.83 -8.33
CA GLY A 33 8.78 6.27 -9.53
C GLY A 33 8.63 4.74 -9.54
N GLN A 34 8.92 4.07 -8.41
CA GLN A 34 8.84 2.62 -8.28
C GLN A 34 7.56 2.18 -7.58
N ALA A 35 7.07 0.98 -7.93
CA ALA A 35 5.98 0.34 -7.19
C ALA A 35 6.35 0.25 -5.71
N THR A 36 5.48 0.76 -4.85
CA THR A 36 5.73 0.91 -3.41
C THR A 36 4.60 0.28 -2.62
N ALA A 37 4.95 -0.60 -1.69
CA ALA A 37 4.00 -1.21 -0.80
C ALA A 37 3.88 -0.41 0.51
N TYR A 38 2.64 -0.20 0.93
CA TYR A 38 2.27 0.42 2.20
C TYR A 38 1.50 -0.62 3.02
N VAL A 39 2.14 -1.15 4.07
CA VAL A 39 1.52 -2.15 4.95
C VAL A 39 1.06 -1.44 6.22
N CYS A 40 -0.26 -1.38 6.40
CA CYS A 40 -0.89 -0.63 7.49
C CYS A 40 -1.72 -1.56 8.39
N GLU A 41 -1.60 -1.36 9.69
CA GLU A 41 -2.28 -2.09 10.73
C GLU A 41 -2.67 -1.12 11.86
N ASN A 42 -3.81 -1.32 12.52
CA ASN A 42 -4.24 -0.49 13.65
C ASN A 42 -4.17 1.02 13.36
N TYR A 43 -4.58 1.42 12.15
CA TYR A 43 -4.58 2.80 11.66
C TYR A 43 -3.19 3.45 11.48
N LEU A 44 -2.12 2.65 11.55
CA LEU A 44 -0.73 3.10 11.36
C LEU A 44 -0.07 2.32 10.22
N CYS A 45 0.70 3.01 9.39
CA CYS A 45 1.47 2.38 8.34
C CYS A 45 2.92 2.23 8.76
N ASN A 46 3.52 1.08 8.42
CA ASN A 46 4.97 0.90 8.48
C ASN A 46 5.66 1.81 7.46
N LEU A 47 6.98 1.91 7.55
CA LEU A 47 7.77 2.59 6.52
C LEU A 47 7.50 1.93 5.16
N PRO A 48 7.14 2.73 4.13
CA PRO A 48 6.90 2.21 2.80
C PRO A 48 8.15 1.56 2.22
N THR A 49 7.96 0.52 1.41
CA THR A 49 9.07 -0.23 0.81
C THR A 49 8.85 -0.50 -0.67
N THR A 50 9.95 -0.42 -1.44
CA THR A 50 10.03 -0.93 -2.82
C THR A 50 10.75 -2.28 -2.88
N ASP A 51 11.27 -2.77 -1.75
CA ASP A 51 11.98 -4.04 -1.62
C ASP A 51 11.01 -5.19 -1.30
N LEU A 52 11.09 -6.27 -2.08
CA LEU A 52 10.22 -7.45 -1.97
C LEU A 52 10.49 -8.27 -0.70
N THR A 53 11.75 -8.39 -0.29
CA THR A 53 12.11 -9.08 0.96
C THR A 53 11.50 -8.32 2.13
N LYS A 54 11.62 -6.99 2.13
CA LYS A 54 11.06 -6.16 3.18
C LYS A 54 9.53 -6.21 3.21
N LEU A 55 8.87 -6.25 2.06
CA LEU A 55 7.42 -6.45 1.99
C LEU A 55 7.00 -7.77 2.64
N THR A 56 7.75 -8.84 2.38
CA THR A 56 7.46 -10.17 2.95
C THR A 56 7.58 -10.13 4.48
N GLU A 57 8.67 -9.56 5.01
CA GLU A 57 8.83 -9.35 6.46
C GLU A 57 7.67 -8.56 7.08
N LEU A 58 7.25 -7.48 6.41
CA LEU A 58 6.15 -6.65 6.90
C LEU A 58 4.84 -7.45 6.93
N LEU A 59 4.55 -8.25 5.90
CA LEU A 59 3.32 -9.04 5.83
C LEU A 59 3.30 -10.20 6.85
N ASP A 60 4.45 -10.81 7.13
CA ASP A 60 4.57 -11.86 8.14
C ASP A 60 4.44 -11.32 9.58
N ALA A 61 4.73 -10.02 9.77
CA ALA A 61 4.55 -9.34 11.04
C ALA A 61 3.09 -8.93 11.34
N VAL A 62 2.23 -8.82 10.31
CA VAL A 62 0.80 -8.50 10.50
C VAL A 62 0.06 -9.78 10.94
N GLN A 63 -0.38 -9.82 12.20
CA GLN A 63 -1.05 -10.97 12.82
C GLN A 63 -2.57 -10.88 12.90
#